data_AF-A0A528N224-F1
#
_entry.id   AF-A0A528N224-F1
#
_cell.length_a   1.000
_cell.length_b   1.000
_cell.length_c   1.000
_cell.angle_alpha   90.00
_cell.angle_beta   90.00
_cell.angle_gamma   90.00
#
_symmetry.space_group_name_H-M   'P 1'
#
loop_
_entity.id
_entity.type
_entity.pdbx_description
1 polymer ?
#
loop_
_entity_poly.entity_id
_entity_poly.type
_entity_poly.pdbx_seq_one_letter_code
_entity_poly.pdbx_strand_id
1 'polypeptide(L)' 'VNGNVLVFSSSHFLRVLAARWLGLPPQDGALFVLDTASTSVLGYDHDLSEAIIRRWNQR' A
#
# COMPACT_ATOMS: atom_id res chain seq x y z
N VAL A 1 -13.20 0.66 -11.76
CA VAL A 1 -12.54 1.88 -12.27
C VAL A 1 -11.38 1.43 -13.13
N ASN A 2 -11.23 1.96 -14.35
CA ASN A 2 -10.12 1.58 -15.22
C ASN A 2 -9.10 2.74 -15.23
N GLY A 3 -8.14 2.68 -14.30
CA GLY A 3 -7.14 3.74 -14.10
C GLY A 3 -6.64 3.84 -12.65
N ASN A 4 -5.72 4.79 -12.42
CA ASN A 4 -5.12 5.03 -11.11
C ASN A 4 -6.16 5.59 -10.13
N VAL A 5 -6.12 5.12 -8.87
CA VAL A 5 -6.98 5.57 -7.78
C VAL A 5 -6.10 6.17 -6.68
N LEU A 6 -6.47 7.35 -6.21
CA LEU A 6 -5.83 7.97 -5.05
C LEU A 6 -6.65 7.71 -3.79
N VAL A 7 -5.99 7.32 -2.71
CA VAL A 7 -6.63 7.03 -1.41
C VAL A 7 -5.97 7.89 -0.35
N PHE A 8 -6.75 8.73 0.33
CA PHE A 8 -6.31 9.51 1.49
C PHE A 8 -6.91 8.92 2.77
N SER A 9 -6.05 8.65 3.76
CA SER A 9 -6.47 8.11 5.06
C SER A 9 -5.36 8.33 6.10
N SER A 10 -5.45 7.66 7.25
CA SER A 10 -4.42 7.65 8.29
C SER A 10 -3.36 6.58 8.06
N SER A 11 -2.18 6.76 8.66
CA SER A 11 -1.06 5.81 8.56
C SER A 11 -1.44 4.40 9.04
N HIS A 12 -2.22 4.29 10.11
CA HIS A 12 -2.68 3.00 10.64
C HIS A 12 -3.56 2.23 9.66
N PHE A 13 -4.45 2.91 8.94
CA PHE A 13 -5.27 2.25 7.93
C PHE A 13 -4.42 1.86 6.72
N LEU A 14 -3.60 2.80 6.22
CA LEU A 14 -2.82 2.59 5.00
C LEU A 14 -1.75 1.50 5.13
N ARG A 15 -1.14 1.33 6.31
CA ARG A 15 -0.20 0.23 6.55
C ARG A 15 -0.89 -1.14 6.56
N VAL A 16 -2.13 -1.21 7.07
CA VAL A 16 -2.95 -2.44 7.03
C VAL A 16 -3.38 -2.72 5.60
N LEU A 17 -3.78 -1.68 4.84
CA LEU A 17 -4.08 -1.81 3.42
C LEU A 17 -2.88 -2.38 2.65
N ALA A 18 -1.67 -1.88 2.88
CA ALA A 18 -0.46 -2.39 2.24
C ALA A 18 -0.18 -3.87 2.58
N ALA A 19 -0.32 -4.27 3.85
CA ALA A 19 -0.18 -5.67 4.25
C ALA A 19 -1.20 -6.57 3.56
N ARG A 20 -2.49 -6.16 3.55
CA ARG A 20 -3.56 -6.90 2.87
C ARG A 20 -3.39 -6.93 1.35
N TRP A 21 -2.84 -5.86 0.76
CA TRP A 21 -2.52 -5.80 -0.66
C TRP A 21 -1.52 -6.89 -1.04
N LEU A 22 -0.51 -7.13 -0.21
CA LEU A 22 0.49 -8.19 -0.39
C LEU A 22 0.02 -9.59 0.06
N GLY A 23 -1.26 -9.75 0.43
CA GLY A 23 -1.80 -11.02 0.92
C GLY A 23 -1.43 -11.35 2.38
N LEU A 24 -0.70 -10.48 3.08
CA LEU A 24 -0.31 -10.69 4.47
C LEU A 24 -1.50 -10.50 5.43
N PRO A 25 -1.47 -11.11 6.62
CA PRO A 25 -2.39 -10.79 7.71
C PRO A 25 -2.41 -9.29 8.05
N PRO A 26 -3.54 -8.73 8.52
CA PRO A 26 -3.64 -7.29 8.79
C PRO A 26 -2.72 -6.80 9.91
N GLN A 27 -2.31 -7.68 10.85
CA GLN A 27 -1.42 -7.30 11.96
C GLN A 27 -0.02 -6.97 11.44
N ASP A 28 0.39 -7.60 10.34
CA ASP A 28 1.66 -7.35 9.66
C ASP A 28 1.73 -5.95 9.05
N GLY A 29 0.62 -5.20 9.04
CA GLY A 29 0.65 -3.75 8.81
C GLY A 29 1.61 -3.02 9.74
N ALA A 30 1.87 -3.55 10.94
CA ALA A 30 2.87 -3.00 11.87
C ALA A 30 4.32 -3.06 11.33
N LEU A 31 4.61 -3.90 10.33
CA LEU A 31 5.92 -4.00 9.70
C LEU A 31 6.20 -2.84 8.74
N PHE A 32 5.18 -2.07 8.36
CA PHE A 32 5.28 -0.96 7.42
C PHE A 32 5.16 0.38 8.15
N VAL A 33 6.28 1.12 8.25
CA VAL A 33 6.26 2.51 8.73
C VAL A 33 5.66 3.40 7.64
N LEU A 34 4.84 4.40 7.97
CA LEU A 34 4.34 5.37 7.00
C LEU A 34 4.52 6.80 7.51
N ASP A 35 5.30 7.60 6.79
CA ASP A 35 5.60 8.99 7.14
C ASP A 35 4.40 9.90 6.83
N THR A 36 4.19 10.92 7.65
CA THR A 36 3.18 11.97 7.41
C THR A 36 3.45 12.68 6.09
N ALA A 37 2.40 12.92 5.31
CA ALA A 37 2.45 13.59 4.01
C ALA A 37 3.38 12.91 2.97
N SER A 38 3.72 11.63 3.19
CA SER A 38 4.40 10.82 2.17
C SER A 38 3.42 10.22 1.17
N THR A 39 3.93 9.82 0.03
CA THR A 39 3.21 9.11 -1.03
C THR A 39 3.74 7.69 -1.17
N SER A 40 2.82 6.74 -1.36
CA SER A 40 3.13 5.33 -1.59
C SER A 40 2.29 4.83 -2.75
N VAL A 41 2.84 3.88 -3.51
CA VAL A 41 2.19 3.33 -4.70
C VAL A 41 2.08 1.81 -4.54
N LEU A 42 0.84 1.35 -4.38
CA LEU A 42 0.47 -0.06 -4.48
C LEU A 42 0.13 -0.36 -5.94
N GLY A 43 0.47 -1.56 -6.40
CA GLY A 43 0.16 -1.95 -7.76
C GLY A 43 0.32 -3.44 -7.97
N TYR A 44 0.43 -3.80 -9.23
CA TYR A 44 0.67 -5.16 -9.70
C TYR A 44 1.93 -5.17 -10.55
N ASP A 45 2.64 -6.29 -10.62
CA ASP A 45 3.79 -6.41 -11.52
C ASP A 45 3.37 -6.79 -12.95
N HIS A 46 3.47 -8.07 -13.32
CA HIS A 46 3.14 -8.55 -14.67
C HIS A 46 1.63 -8.63 -14.90
N ASP A 47 0.89 -9.12 -13.91
CA ASP A 47 -0.57 -9.25 -13.96
C ASP A 47 -1.22 -9.04 -12.58
N LEU A 48 -2.55 -9.07 -12.55
CA LEU A 48 -3.36 -8.77 -11.36
C LEU A 48 -3.22 -9.79 -10.20
N SER A 49 -2.54 -10.91 -10.40
CA SER A 49 -2.25 -11.88 -9.34
C SER A 49 -0.98 -11.54 -8.55
N GLU A 50 -0.10 -10.71 -9.10
CA GLU A 50 1.19 -10.36 -8.51
C GLU A 50 1.14 -8.96 -7.86
N ALA A 51 0.45 -8.87 -6.72
CA ALA A 51 0.34 -7.62 -5.96
C ALA A 51 1.68 -7.21 -5.33
N ILE A 52 2.08 -5.95 -5.52
CA ILE A 52 3.37 -5.40 -5.07
C ILE A 52 3.24 -3.97 -4.53
N ILE A 53 4.27 -3.54 -3.79
CA ILE A 53 4.49 -2.14 -3.43
C ILE A 53 5.54 -1.56 -4.40
N ARG A 54 5.12 -0.68 -5.31
CA ARG A 54 6.00 -0.05 -6.31
C ARG A 54 6.85 1.05 -5.70
N ARG A 55 6.30 1.80 -4.74
CA ARG A 55 6.96 2.88 -3.97
C ARG A 55 6.41 2.92 -2.56
N TRP A 56 7.25 3.24 -1.59
CA TRP A 56 6.87 3.34 -0.19
C TRP A 56 7.54 4.53 0.47
N ASN A 57 6.79 5.36 1.20
CA ASN A 57 7.29 6.55 1.90
C ASN A 57 8.08 7.52 1.02
N GLN A 58 7.62 7.74 -0.21
CA GLN A 58 8.23 8.73 -1.08
C GLN A 58 7.79 10.13 -0.68
N ARG A 59 8.75 11.04 -0.50
CA ARG A 59 8.49 12.48 -0.35
C ARG A 59 8.52 13.17 -1.71
#